data_AF-A0A5B7ZR99-F1
#
_entry.id   AF-A0A5B7ZR99-F1
#
_cell.length_a   1.000
_cell.length_b   1.000
_cell.length_c   1.000
_cell.angle_alpha   90.00
_cell.angle_beta   90.00
_cell.angle_gamma   90.00
#
_symmetry.space_group_name_H-M   'P 1'
#
loop_
_entity.id
_entity.type
_entity.pdbx_description
1 polymer ?
#
loop_
_entity_poly.entity_id
_entity_poly.type
_entity_poly.pdbx_seq_one_letter_code
_entity_poly.pdbx_strand_id
1 'polypeptide(L)'
;MTADVKTPLEQVNAALAQLKEMRHYSRTYVEQLTAQWLLFDGPLKKLKQAGKFEELMTRQAEFHEVLDEEVGLLEDLAKELQPPPEQEAVA
;
A
#
# COMPACT_ATOMS: atom_id res chain seq x y z
N MET A 1 6.51 9.03 33.74
CA MET A 1 5.81 8.55 32.54
C MET A 1 6.77 7.60 31.82
N THR A 2 6.66 6.30 32.08
CA THR A 2 7.35 5.30 31.28
C THR A 2 6.62 5.25 29.95
N ALA A 3 7.24 5.74 28.88
CA ALA A 3 6.69 5.53 27.55
C ALA A 3 6.68 4.01 27.33
N ASP A 4 5.50 3.41 27.20
CA ASP A 4 5.36 2.04 26.70
C ASP A 4 6.02 2.00 25.32
N VAL A 5 7.22 1.42 25.26
CA VAL A 5 7.94 1.23 24.01
C VAL A 5 7.23 0.09 23.29
N LYS A 6 6.54 0.42 22.19
CA LYS A 6 5.88 -0.58 21.34
C LYS A 6 6.86 -1.70 21.00
N THR A 7 6.44 -2.95 21.19
CA THR A 7 7.19 -4.12 20.77
C THR A 7 7.45 -4.09 19.26
N PRO A 8 8.48 -4.77 18.74
CA PRO A 8 8.71 -4.87 17.30
C PRO A 8 7.47 -5.34 16.53
N LEU A 9 6.73 -6.31 17.05
CA LEU A 9 5.48 -6.80 16.45
C LEU A 9 4.40 -5.71 16.38
N GLU A 10 4.21 -4.92 17.44
CA GLU A 10 3.26 -3.81 17.45
C GLU A 10 3.64 -2.72 16.44
N GLN A 11 4.95 -2.46 16.28
CA GLN A 11 5.44 -1.50 15.28
C GLN A 11 5.21 -2.02 13.85
N VAL A 12 5.50 -3.29 13.59
CA VAL A 12 5.25 -3.95 12.29
C VAL A 12 3.76 -3.95 11.97
N ASN A 13 2.90 -4.31 12.92
CA ASN A 13 1.44 -4.29 12.72
C ASN A 13 0.90 -2.88 12.45
N ALA A 14 1.44 -1.86 13.12
CA ALA A 14 1.07 -0.47 12.87
C ALA A 14 1.48 -0.02 11.45
N ALA A 15 2.70 -0.36 11.01
CA ALA A 15 3.15 -0.08 9.65
C ALA A 15 2.29 -0.84 8.60
N LEU A 16 1.99 -2.11 8.86
CA LEU A 16 1.16 -2.95 8.00
C LEU A 16 -0.25 -2.38 7.82
N ALA A 17 -0.86 -1.88 8.89
CA ALA A 17 -2.17 -1.23 8.83
C ALA A 17 -2.13 -0.02 7.89
N GLN A 18 -1.12 0.84 8.03
CA GLN A 18 -0.94 2.01 7.17
C GLN A 18 -0.70 1.63 5.71
N LEU A 19 0.16 0.64 5.44
CA LEU A 19 0.44 0.21 4.07
C LEU A 19 -0.78 -0.43 3.40
N LYS A 20 -1.62 -1.15 4.15
CA LYS A 20 -2.90 -1.67 3.64
C LYS A 20 -3.88 -0.57 3.26
N GLU A 21 -3.95 0.51 4.05
CA GLU A 21 -4.73 1.70 3.70
C GLU A 21 -4.18 2.37 2.44
N MET A 22 -2.87 2.60 2.38
CA MET A 22 -2.20 3.16 1.20
C MET A 22 -2.46 2.33 -0.05
N ARG A 23 -2.41 0.99 0.05
CA ARG A 23 -2.70 0.07 -1.05
C ARG A 23 -4.12 0.23 -1.55
N HIS A 24 -5.09 0.35 -0.65
CA HIS A 24 -6.48 0.61 -1.02
C HIS A 24 -6.62 1.93 -1.81
N TYR A 25 -6.01 3.02 -1.34
CA TYR A 25 -6.05 4.30 -2.04
C TYR A 25 -5.28 4.30 -3.36
N SER A 26 -4.15 3.59 -3.43
CA SER A 26 -3.31 3.52 -4.62
C SER A 26 -4.04 2.97 -5.84
N ARG A 27 -4.94 1.99 -5.63
CA ARG A 27 -5.81 1.44 -6.66
C ARG A 27 -6.81 2.48 -7.18
N THR A 28 -7.45 3.23 -6.27
CA THR A 28 -8.38 4.30 -6.61
C THR A 28 -7.70 5.39 -7.46
N TYR A 29 -6.42 5.69 -7.21
CA TYR A 29 -5.68 6.66 -8.01
C TYR A 29 -5.43 6.20 -9.46
N VAL A 30 -5.24 4.90 -9.72
CA VAL A 30 -5.16 4.37 -11.10
C VAL A 30 -6.45 4.65 -11.86
N GLU A 31 -7.60 4.41 -11.24
CA GLU A 31 -8.92 4.65 -11.84
C GLU A 31 -9.13 6.14 -12.13
N GLN A 32 -8.77 7.01 -11.18
CA GLN A 32 -8.86 8.46 -11.35
C GLN A 32 -7.92 8.98 -12.45
N LEU A 33 -6.68 8.52 -12.49
CA LEU A 33 -5.71 8.89 -13.52
C LEU A 33 -6.16 8.41 -14.90
N THR A 34 -6.77 7.23 -15.00
CA THR A 34 -7.36 6.72 -16.26
C THR A 34 -8.46 7.65 -16.77
N ALA A 35 -9.34 8.14 -15.89
CA ALA A 35 -10.37 9.09 -16.28
C ALA A 35 -9.78 10.42 -16.79
N GLN A 36 -8.71 10.92 -16.16
CA GLN A 36 -8.01 12.11 -16.65
C GLN A 36 -7.32 11.86 -17.99
N TRP A 37 -6.65 10.72 -18.14
CA TRP A 37 -6.02 10.34 -19.40
C TRP A 37 -7.05 10.31 -20.55
N LEU A 38 -8.24 9.71 -20.34
CA LEU A 38 -9.31 9.70 -21.34
C LEU A 38 -9.80 11.11 -21.73
N LEU A 39 -9.89 12.03 -20.76
CA LEU A 39 -10.22 13.42 -21.04
C LEU A 39 -9.16 14.10 -21.93
N PHE A 40 -7.88 13.82 -21.67
CA PHE A 40 -6.74 14.40 -22.38
C PHE A 40 -6.38 13.72 -23.68
N ASP A 41 -6.74 12.45 -23.89
CA ASP A 41 -6.60 11.76 -25.17
C ASP A 41 -7.85 11.90 -26.06
N GLY A 42 -8.99 12.27 -25.47
CA GLY A 42 -10.25 12.55 -26.17
C GLY A 42 -10.50 14.05 -26.36
N PRO A 43 -11.45 14.66 -25.61
CA PRO A 43 -11.86 16.06 -25.83
C PRO A 43 -10.72 17.08 -25.84
N LEU A 44 -9.69 16.88 -25.02
CA LEU A 44 -8.58 17.82 -24.87
C LEU A 44 -7.31 17.41 -25.64
N LYS A 45 -7.39 16.46 -26.59
CA LYS A 45 -6.24 15.93 -27.34
C LYS A 45 -5.34 17.01 -27.97
N LYS A 46 -5.93 18.14 -28.38
CA LYS A 46 -5.18 19.29 -28.95
C LYS A 46 -4.15 19.89 -27.98
N LEU A 47 -4.30 19.69 -26.67
CA LEU A 47 -3.37 20.16 -25.63
C LEU A 47 -2.12 19.27 -25.49
N LYS A 48 -2.12 18.08 -26.09
CA LYS A 48 -0.98 17.15 -26.12
C LYS A 48 -0.42 16.79 -24.73
N GLN A 49 -1.28 16.72 -23.70
CA GLN A 49 -0.88 16.36 -22.34
C GLN A 49 -1.13 14.90 -21.98
N ALA A 50 -1.83 14.11 -22.82
CA ALA A 50 -2.19 12.72 -22.53
C ALA A 50 -0.99 11.86 -22.09
N GLY A 51 0.17 12.02 -22.74
CA GLY A 51 1.38 11.27 -22.39
C GLY A 51 1.88 11.50 -20.95
N LYS A 52 1.63 12.68 -20.36
CA LYS A 52 1.97 12.92 -18.95
C LYS A 52 1.05 12.14 -18.00
N PHE A 53 -0.22 11.99 -18.34
CA PHE A 53 -1.16 11.18 -17.55
C PHE A 53 -0.86 9.70 -17.71
N GLU A 54 -0.46 9.26 -18.90
CA GLU A 54 0.01 7.89 -19.14
C GLU A 54 1.23 7.57 -18.28
N GLU A 55 2.24 8.46 -18.24
CA GLU A 55 3.41 8.31 -17.36
C GLU A 55 3.03 8.24 -15.86
N LEU A 56 2.06 9.05 -15.43
CA LEU A 56 1.53 8.99 -14.06
C LEU A 56 0.82 7.66 -13.79
N MET A 57 0.03 7.15 -14.74
CA MET A 57 -0.66 5.86 -14.61
C MET A 57 0.34 4.71 -14.48
N THR A 58 1.38 4.68 -15.31
CA THR A 58 2.42 3.65 -15.25
C THR A 58 3.10 3.65 -13.88
N ARG A 59 3.55 4.81 -13.39
CA ARG A 59 4.16 4.92 -12.04
C ARG A 59 3.20 4.51 -10.92
N GLN A 60 1.93 4.86 -11.05
CA GLN A 60 0.93 4.52 -10.04
C GLN A 60 0.65 3.02 -10.00
N ALA A 61 0.66 2.34 -11.17
CA ALA A 61 0.53 0.89 -11.26
C ALA A 61 1.77 0.20 -10.65
N GLU A 62 2.98 0.62 -11.01
CA GLU A 62 4.22 0.11 -10.43
C GLU A 62 4.26 0.30 -8.90
N PHE A 63 3.88 1.48 -8.41
CA PHE A 63 3.79 1.73 -6.97
C PHE A 63 2.78 0.81 -6.28
N HIS A 64 1.63 0.54 -6.90
CA HIS A 64 0.63 -0.38 -6.35
C HIS A 64 1.18 -1.80 -6.22
N GLU A 65 1.88 -2.29 -7.25
CA GLU A 65 2.48 -3.62 -7.26
C GLU A 65 3.55 -3.75 -6.17
N VAL A 66 4.50 -2.82 -6.12
CA VAL A 66 5.58 -2.81 -5.10
C VAL A 66 5.00 -2.69 -3.68
N LEU A 67 3.92 -1.92 -3.52
CA LEU A 67 3.24 -1.79 -2.22
C LEU A 67 2.51 -3.08 -1.80
N ASP A 68 1.93 -3.83 -2.75
CA ASP A 68 1.31 -5.14 -2.48
C ASP A 68 2.37 -6.16 -2.04
N GLU A 69 3.53 -6.17 -2.69
CA GLU A 69 4.68 -7.01 -2.33
C GLU A 69 5.19 -6.70 -0.91
N GLU A 70 5.41 -5.43 -0.58
CA GLU A 70 5.88 -5.00 0.74
C GLU A 70 4.88 -5.34 1.85
N VAL A 71 3.57 -5.22 1.57
CA VAL A 71 2.51 -5.67 2.49
C VAL A 71 2.65 -7.17 2.77
N GLY A 72 2.89 -7.99 1.74
CA GLY A 72 3.10 -9.44 1.91
C GLY A 72 4.33 -9.75 2.77
N LEU A 73 5.46 -9.09 2.52
CA LEU A 73 6.69 -9.25 3.30
C LEU A 73 6.48 -8.92 4.79
N LEU A 74 5.78 -7.83 5.09
CA LEU A 74 5.48 -7.44 6.46
C LEU A 74 4.44 -8.33 7.14
N GLU A 75 3.51 -8.92 6.39
CA GLU A 75 2.61 -9.95 6.92
C GLU A 75 3.38 -11.20 7.35
N ASP A 76 4.36 -11.63 6.56
CA ASP A 76 5.21 -12.77 6.90
C ASP A 76 6.12 -12.46 8.08
N LEU A 77 6.74 -11.28 8.11
CA LEU A 77 7.51 -10.81 9.27
C LEU A 77 6.65 -10.75 10.54
N ALA A 78 5.41 -10.28 10.45
CA ALA A 78 4.50 -10.25 11.59
C ALA A 78 4.21 -11.66 12.13
N LYS A 79 4.08 -12.67 11.25
CA LYS A 79 3.90 -14.08 11.66
C LYS A 79 5.15 -14.62 12.36
N GLU A 80 6.33 -14.31 11.83
CA GLU A 80 7.61 -14.74 12.44
C GLU A 80 7.83 -14.12 13.83
N LEU A 81 7.31 -12.91 14.06
CA LEU A 81 7.39 -12.21 15.34
C LEU A 81 6.30 -12.63 16.34
N GLN A 82 5.31 -13.46 15.94
CA GLN A 82 4.32 -13.96 16.89
C GLN A 82 5.00 -14.85 17.93
N PRO A 83 4.73 -14.66 19.23
CA PRO A 83 5.22 -15.57 20.24
C PRO A 83 4.67 -16.97 19.98
N PRO A 84 5.43 -18.04 20.28
CA PRO A 84 4.91 -19.40 20.20
C PRO A 84 3.64 -19.48 21.04
N PRO A 85 2.59 -20.20 20.58
CA PRO A 85 1.38 -20.37 21.36
C PRO A 85 1.78 -20.96 22.71
N GLU A 86 1.52 -20.20 23.78
CA GLU A 86 1.71 -20.70 25.14
C GLU A 86 0.95 -22.02 25.22
N GLN A 87 1.65 -23.11 25.53
CA GLN A 87 0.99 -24.30 26.02
C GLN A 87 0.09 -23.83 27.15
N GLU A 88 -1.23 -23.98 26.96
CA GLU A 88 -2.21 -23.86 28.02
C GLU A 88 -1.59 -24.46 29.27
N ALA A 89 -1.32 -23.61 30.26
CA ALA A 89 -0.96 -24.06 31.59
C ALA A 89 -2.18 -24.79 32.14
N VAL A 90 -2.31 -26.07 31.76
CA VAL A 90 -3.12 -27.05 32.43
C VAL A 90 -2.41 -27.31 33.75
N ALA A 91 -2.83 -26.59 34.79
CA ALA A 91 -2.58 -26.94 36.18
C ALA A 91 -3.76 -26.51 37.03
#